data_AF-A0A932DCS0-F1
#
_entry.id   AF-A0A932DCS0-F1
#
_cell.length_a   1.000
_cell.length_b   1.000
_cell.length_c   1.000
_cell.angle_alpha   90.00
_cell.angle_beta   90.00
_cell.angle_gamma   90.00
#
_symmetry.space_group_name_H-M   'P 1'
#
loop_
_entity.id
_entity.type
_entity.pdbx_description
1 polymer ?
#
loop_
_entity_poly.entity_id
_entity_poly.type
_entity_poly.pdbx_seq_one_letter_code
_entity_poly.pdbx_strand_id
1 'polypeptide(L)'
;MSQTPSKSPPSVGQRLLAALTEDQVQILLTNVAEAGLLAGLDEKLRAADPDLADTVRRFIADQPSTQAVATISDQKALETWNDFWGDWDSHISELGDAEGAYANQEEHWHPPYFDATALTDDLEKDAGRLLEWLERAFPLVKQPDVFRASLAEIDAGIRSYPDWMQPFEDCCALGPLATTCVLRWTWLGLADEPSPGPRLADAIHSFEDELEQVALDTDACVRFISQSPDAVARKILAHLRGDDYAEALADIRSVWHRVRHEYEKRIDPTAYLRTCAEHLGGDWRYGEPLIADSLTREDLAEAERFVEVTLSSLLRADPEEPWRPELGLLPESPYCRFPEESEAIPRLLAQWEAIATKRGRTKRAAACRLQRALHEHPHDWPLVLEDFAAFHRDGGAPAVAGELFAQWRERAVAACAHYDTPKQKPEDTWVYSLVEARRDPASHQARFLEHTRAWLDCCLESAAFFGKHWHALALLTRALPQAATVKDQWPTFNLHVLMPATGLEPKLLASLSEALAFLGDVTARLDPLPIWREHLHTLVPSPGAAGGSCYREPARWMKALSEINAASYGKVLARWKTEFKRRRNLWAEMASVHCPGL
;
A
#
# COMPACT_ATOMS: atom_id res chain seq x y z
N MET A 1 32.82 0.31 -68.95
CA MET A 1 32.13 -0.87 -68.40
C MET A 1 32.94 -1.34 -67.21
N SER A 2 32.43 -1.10 -66.01
CA SER A 2 33.15 -1.29 -64.75
C SER A 2 33.29 -2.78 -64.42
N GLN A 3 34.51 -3.18 -64.06
CA GLN A 3 34.85 -4.52 -63.60
C GLN A 3 34.35 -4.71 -62.16
N THR A 4 33.68 -5.83 -61.92
CA THR A 4 33.28 -6.35 -60.61
C THR A 4 34.51 -6.84 -59.82
N PRO A 5 34.60 -6.58 -58.51
CA PRO A 5 35.74 -7.03 -57.71
C PRO A 5 35.64 -8.54 -57.38
N SER A 6 36.75 -9.24 -57.60
CA SER A 6 36.99 -10.65 -57.25
C SER A 6 36.98 -10.82 -55.71
N LYS A 7 36.07 -11.64 -55.18
CA LYS A 7 36.08 -12.05 -53.76
C LYS A 7 37.25 -13.02 -53.50
N SER A 8 38.11 -12.69 -52.54
CA SER A 8 39.21 -13.54 -52.06
C SER A 8 38.69 -14.87 -51.49
N PRO A 9 39.43 -15.99 -51.64
CA PRO A 9 39.03 -17.28 -51.08
C PRO A 9 38.99 -17.24 -49.55
N PRO A 10 38.07 -17.99 -48.90
CA PRO A 10 37.91 -17.98 -47.45
C PRO A 10 39.17 -18.50 -46.75
N SER A 11 39.52 -17.85 -45.64
CA SER A 11 40.70 -18.21 -44.85
C SER A 11 40.59 -19.64 -44.30
N VAL A 12 41.71 -20.26 -43.93
CA VAL A 12 41.69 -21.58 -43.27
C VAL A 12 40.84 -21.53 -42.00
N GLY A 13 40.91 -20.45 -41.22
CA GLY A 13 40.08 -20.25 -40.04
C GLY A 13 38.58 -20.25 -40.35
N GLN A 14 38.15 -19.52 -41.39
CA GLN A 14 36.75 -19.50 -41.82
C GLN A 14 36.25 -20.88 -42.29
N ARG A 15 37.11 -21.65 -42.96
CA ARG A 15 36.79 -23.01 -43.37
C ARG A 15 36.68 -23.98 -42.20
N LEU A 16 37.51 -23.79 -41.15
CA LEU A 16 37.44 -24.59 -39.93
C LEU A 16 36.16 -24.28 -39.14
N LEU A 17 35.83 -23.01 -38.93
CA LEU A 17 34.60 -22.59 -38.23
C LEU A 17 33.32 -23.06 -38.94
N ALA A 18 33.32 -23.13 -40.28
CA ALA A 18 32.17 -23.61 -41.05
C ALA A 18 32.03 -25.14 -41.09
N ALA A 19 33.10 -25.89 -40.80
CA ALA A 19 33.15 -27.35 -40.96
C ALA A 19 33.15 -28.12 -39.64
N LEU A 20 33.46 -27.45 -38.52
CA LEU A 20 33.59 -28.05 -37.20
C LEU A 20 32.52 -27.51 -36.25
N THR A 21 32.04 -28.36 -35.35
CA THR A 21 31.19 -27.93 -34.23
C THR A 21 32.01 -27.19 -33.17
N GLU A 22 31.37 -26.41 -32.29
CA GLU A 22 32.05 -25.75 -31.17
C GLU A 22 32.85 -26.73 -30.31
N ASP A 23 32.29 -27.90 -29.99
CA ASP A 23 32.98 -28.97 -29.27
C ASP A 23 34.26 -29.45 -29.98
N GLN A 24 34.23 -29.56 -31.31
CA GLN A 24 35.38 -30.00 -32.10
C GLN A 24 36.47 -28.92 -32.18
N VAL A 25 36.07 -27.65 -32.25
CA VAL A 25 36.99 -26.51 -32.16
C VAL A 25 37.62 -26.44 -30.76
N GLN A 26 36.83 -26.68 -29.70
CA GLN A 26 37.34 -26.77 -28.33
C GLN A 26 38.38 -27.89 -28.19
N ILE A 27 38.07 -29.11 -28.65
CA ILE A 27 39.02 -30.24 -28.61
C ILE A 27 40.31 -29.92 -29.39
N LEU A 28 40.19 -29.28 -30.56
CA LEU A 28 41.35 -28.84 -31.34
C LEU A 28 42.21 -27.85 -30.54
N LEU A 29 41.60 -26.82 -29.95
CA LEU A 29 42.31 -25.80 -29.17
C LEU A 29 42.94 -26.39 -27.90
N THR A 30 42.27 -27.33 -27.22
CA THR A 30 42.82 -28.06 -26.06
C THR A 30 44.07 -28.84 -26.46
N ASN A 31 44.02 -29.62 -27.55
CA ASN A 31 45.18 -30.38 -28.02
C ASN A 31 46.35 -29.45 -28.43
N VAL A 32 46.06 -28.31 -29.05
CA VAL A 32 47.07 -27.30 -29.42
C VAL A 32 47.68 -26.64 -28.18
N ALA A 33 46.88 -26.39 -27.14
CA ALA A 33 47.34 -25.86 -25.85
C ALA A 33 48.23 -26.87 -25.10
N GLU A 34 47.78 -28.12 -24.96
CA GLU A 34 48.53 -29.21 -24.29
C GLU A 34 49.85 -29.53 -25.00
N ALA A 35 49.88 -29.40 -26.34
CA ALA A 35 51.10 -29.53 -27.13
C ALA A 35 52.08 -28.35 -26.95
N GLY A 36 51.73 -27.32 -26.15
CA GLY A 36 52.55 -26.13 -25.92
C GLY A 36 52.67 -25.19 -27.11
N LEU A 37 51.88 -25.42 -28.18
CA LEU A 37 51.99 -24.68 -29.43
C LEU A 37 51.44 -23.26 -29.32
N LEU A 38 50.50 -23.01 -28.40
CA LEU A 38 49.97 -21.67 -28.17
C LEU A 38 51.04 -20.72 -27.59
N ALA A 39 51.93 -21.20 -26.73
CA ALA A 39 53.04 -20.41 -26.20
C ALA A 39 54.06 -20.03 -27.29
N GLY A 40 54.25 -20.90 -28.29
CA GLY A 40 55.12 -20.64 -29.44
C GLY A 40 54.53 -19.70 -30.50
N LEU A 41 53.23 -19.37 -30.41
CA LEU A 41 52.55 -18.45 -31.33
C LEU A 41 52.51 -17.01 -30.81
N ASP A 42 53.03 -16.76 -29.61
CA ASP A 42 52.88 -15.51 -28.89
C ASP A 42 53.29 -14.24 -29.67
N GLU A 43 54.47 -14.24 -30.30
CA GLU A 43 54.92 -13.11 -31.12
C GLU A 43 54.05 -12.91 -32.37
N LYS A 44 53.55 -14.01 -32.97
CA LYS A 44 52.68 -13.95 -34.14
C LYS A 44 51.27 -13.49 -33.79
N LEU A 45 50.75 -13.93 -32.64
CA LEU A 45 49.48 -13.47 -32.10
C LEU A 45 49.59 -11.98 -31.79
N ARG A 46 50.64 -11.53 -31.10
CA ARG A 46 50.81 -10.10 -30.77
C ARG A 46 50.95 -9.22 -32.02
N ALA A 47 51.60 -9.74 -33.07
CA ALA A 47 51.71 -9.04 -34.35
C ALA A 47 50.38 -8.99 -35.12
N ALA A 48 49.48 -9.95 -34.91
CA ALA A 48 48.17 -10.00 -35.54
C ALA A 48 47.11 -9.19 -34.75
N ASP A 49 47.07 -9.40 -33.44
CA ASP A 49 46.16 -8.78 -32.48
C ASP A 49 46.76 -8.88 -31.06
N PRO A 50 47.20 -7.75 -30.46
CA PRO A 50 47.75 -7.71 -29.11
C PRO A 50 46.78 -8.19 -28.00
N ASP A 51 45.48 -7.92 -28.11
CA ASP A 51 44.46 -8.33 -27.12
C ASP A 51 44.24 -9.85 -27.15
N LEU A 52 44.19 -10.42 -28.35
CA LEU A 52 44.17 -11.88 -28.53
C LEU A 52 45.39 -12.54 -27.87
N ALA A 53 46.59 -11.99 -28.09
CA ALA A 53 47.82 -12.53 -27.52
C ALA A 53 47.83 -12.47 -25.98
N ASP A 54 47.43 -11.33 -25.41
CA ASP A 54 47.40 -11.14 -23.97
C ASP A 54 46.31 -11.98 -23.29
N THR A 55 45.19 -12.21 -23.96
CA THR A 55 44.12 -13.12 -23.51
C THR A 55 44.60 -14.57 -23.51
N VAL A 56 45.24 -15.03 -24.60
CA VAL A 56 45.81 -16.38 -24.69
C VAL A 56 46.90 -16.60 -23.64
N ARG A 57 47.76 -15.62 -23.38
CA ARG A 57 48.75 -15.71 -22.29
C ARG A 57 48.10 -15.88 -20.92
N ARG A 58 47.05 -15.12 -20.61
CA ARG A 58 46.34 -15.23 -19.34
C ARG A 58 45.72 -16.61 -19.17
N PHE A 59 45.10 -17.18 -20.22
CA PHE A 59 44.57 -18.55 -20.18
C PHE A 59 45.65 -19.63 -20.01
N ILE A 60 46.85 -19.44 -20.55
CA ILE A 60 47.96 -20.39 -20.37
C ILE A 60 48.59 -20.25 -18.97
N ALA A 61 48.57 -19.05 -18.39
CA ALA A 61 49.17 -18.75 -17.09
C ALA A 61 48.27 -19.08 -15.89
N ASP A 62 46.94 -18.97 -16.05
CA ASP A 62 45.98 -19.27 -14.99
C ASP A 62 45.89 -20.78 -14.72
N GLN A 63 46.39 -21.21 -13.56
CA GLN A 63 45.96 -22.48 -12.95
C GLN A 63 44.58 -22.31 -12.31
N PRO A 64 43.77 -23.38 -12.22
CA PRO A 64 42.39 -23.28 -11.75
C PRO A 64 42.35 -22.82 -10.30
N SER A 65 42.17 -21.51 -10.09
CA SER A 65 41.82 -20.94 -8.80
C SER A 65 40.30 -20.86 -8.70
N THR A 66 39.77 -21.09 -7.49
CA THR A 66 38.33 -21.17 -7.17
C THR A 66 37.56 -19.84 -7.31
N GLN A 67 38.18 -18.79 -7.86
CA GLN A 67 37.53 -17.52 -8.23
C GLN A 67 38.14 -17.00 -9.55
N ALA A 68 37.89 -17.71 -10.65
CA ALA A 68 38.25 -17.22 -11.97
C ALA A 68 37.23 -16.17 -12.43
N VAL A 69 37.61 -14.88 -12.39
CA VAL A 69 36.98 -13.87 -13.25
C VAL A 69 37.23 -14.34 -14.67
N ALA A 70 36.17 -14.60 -15.46
CA ALA A 70 36.33 -15.12 -16.81
C ALA A 70 37.26 -14.23 -17.63
N THR A 71 38.41 -14.77 -18.03
CA THR A 71 39.43 -14.11 -18.84
C THR A 71 38.93 -13.91 -20.27
N ILE A 72 38.03 -12.94 -20.47
CA ILE A 72 37.46 -12.60 -21.78
C ILE A 72 38.38 -11.55 -22.45
N SER A 73 38.49 -11.54 -23.77
CA SER A 73 39.23 -10.50 -24.51
C SER A 73 38.47 -9.17 -24.49
N ASP A 74 39.15 -8.05 -24.71
CA ASP A 74 38.51 -6.74 -24.81
C ASP A 74 37.53 -6.70 -25.99
N GLN A 75 37.89 -7.35 -27.11
CA GLN A 75 37.00 -7.48 -28.26
C GLN A 75 35.72 -8.25 -27.92
N LYS A 76 35.82 -9.37 -27.18
CA LYS A 76 34.65 -10.15 -26.80
C LYS A 76 33.82 -9.43 -25.73
N ALA A 77 34.45 -8.64 -24.86
CA ALA A 77 33.74 -7.78 -23.92
C ALA A 77 32.92 -6.69 -24.64
N LEU A 78 33.46 -6.09 -25.71
CA LEU A 78 32.73 -5.15 -26.55
C LEU A 78 31.59 -5.81 -27.33
N GLU A 79 31.78 -7.02 -27.86
CA GLU A 79 30.70 -7.79 -28.48
C GLU A 79 29.55 -8.03 -27.51
N THR A 80 29.85 -8.55 -26.31
CA THR A 80 28.83 -8.78 -25.28
C THR A 80 28.13 -7.48 -24.85
N TRP A 81 28.87 -6.38 -24.71
CA TRP A 81 28.27 -5.07 -24.45
C TRP A 81 27.31 -4.65 -25.56
N ASN A 82 27.74 -4.76 -26.83
CA ASN A 82 26.91 -4.37 -27.97
C ASN A 82 25.67 -5.25 -28.11
N ASP A 83 25.75 -6.53 -27.76
CA ASP A 83 24.58 -7.42 -27.73
C ASP A 83 23.56 -6.93 -26.67
N PHE A 84 24.02 -6.65 -25.44
CA PHE A 84 23.13 -6.18 -24.38
C PHE A 84 22.59 -4.76 -24.62
N TRP A 85 23.45 -3.87 -25.13
CA TRP A 85 23.06 -2.52 -25.49
C TRP A 85 22.11 -2.52 -26.69
N GLY A 86 22.28 -3.46 -27.63
CA GLY A 86 21.40 -3.63 -28.78
C GLY A 86 19.97 -4.02 -28.38
N ASP A 87 19.81 -4.88 -27.36
CA ASP A 87 18.48 -5.19 -26.81
C ASP A 87 17.82 -3.92 -26.22
N TRP A 88 18.56 -3.17 -25.39
CA TRP A 88 18.11 -1.89 -24.81
C TRP A 88 17.71 -0.86 -25.90
N ASP A 89 18.56 -0.68 -26.91
CA ASP A 89 18.34 0.25 -28.03
C ASP A 89 17.16 -0.16 -28.92
N SER A 90 16.89 -1.47 -29.03
CA SER A 90 15.73 -2.00 -29.74
C SER A 90 14.42 -1.56 -29.08
N HIS A 91 14.36 -1.59 -27.75
CA HIS A 91 13.18 -1.12 -27.00
C HIS A 91 12.94 0.38 -27.21
N ILE A 92 14.00 1.19 -27.21
CA ILE A 92 13.90 2.64 -27.45
C ILE A 92 13.44 2.94 -28.87
N SER A 93 13.93 2.17 -29.85
CA SER A 93 13.59 2.35 -31.26
C SER A 93 12.11 2.11 -31.58
N GLU A 94 11.38 1.40 -30.71
CA GLU A 94 9.93 1.17 -30.83
C GLU A 94 9.08 2.32 -30.27
N LEU A 95 9.70 3.29 -29.58
CA LEU A 95 8.99 4.44 -29.03
C LEU A 95 8.57 5.43 -30.12
N GLY A 96 7.36 5.97 -29.96
CA GLY A 96 6.76 6.89 -30.91
C GLY A 96 5.92 6.23 -32.01
N ASP A 97 5.91 4.90 -32.06
CA ASP A 97 5.00 4.15 -32.93
C ASP A 97 3.65 3.93 -32.24
N ALA A 98 2.61 4.63 -32.71
CA ALA A 98 1.25 4.52 -32.18
C ALA A 98 0.59 3.14 -32.37
N GLU A 99 1.23 2.23 -33.13
CA GLU A 99 0.85 0.82 -33.27
C GLU A 99 1.95 -0.12 -32.75
N GLY A 100 2.98 0.42 -32.07
CA GLY A 100 4.14 -0.31 -31.56
C GLY A 100 3.88 -1.10 -30.27
N ALA A 101 4.91 -1.77 -29.76
CA ALA A 101 4.79 -2.67 -28.60
C ALA A 101 4.33 -1.96 -27.31
N TYR A 102 4.59 -0.66 -27.20
CA TYR A 102 4.24 0.17 -26.05
C TYR A 102 2.94 0.98 -26.25
N ALA A 103 2.24 0.77 -27.37
CA ALA A 103 0.92 1.33 -27.63
C ALA A 103 -0.15 0.31 -27.24
N ASN A 104 -0.74 0.47 -26.06
CA ASN A 104 -1.74 -0.47 -25.54
C ASN A 104 -3.17 0.03 -25.81
N GLN A 105 -4.07 -0.90 -26.12
CA GLN A 105 -5.48 -0.63 -26.31
C GLN A 105 -6.29 -1.76 -25.66
N GLU A 106 -6.88 -1.51 -24.49
CA GLU A 106 -7.65 -2.53 -23.76
C GLU A 106 -8.82 -3.08 -24.60
N GLU A 107 -9.57 -2.19 -25.24
CA GLU A 107 -10.69 -2.53 -26.12
C GLU A 107 -10.67 -1.65 -27.36
N HIS A 108 -11.16 -2.17 -28.49
CA HIS A 108 -11.15 -1.46 -29.78
C HIS A 108 -11.90 -0.12 -29.82
N TRP A 109 -12.70 0.21 -28.80
CA TRP A 109 -13.40 1.51 -28.67
C TRP A 109 -12.70 2.48 -27.72
N HIS A 110 -11.72 2.04 -26.93
CA HIS A 110 -10.89 2.92 -26.12
C HIS A 110 -9.77 3.50 -26.99
N PRO A 111 -9.43 4.79 -26.87
CA PRO A 111 -8.19 5.31 -27.46
C PRO A 111 -7.00 4.52 -26.92
N PRO A 112 -5.98 4.20 -27.75
CA PRO A 112 -4.76 3.61 -27.23
C PRO A 112 -4.05 4.56 -26.25
N TYR A 113 -3.19 4.02 -25.40
CA TYR A 113 -2.37 4.82 -24.49
C TYR A 113 -0.96 4.25 -24.46
N PHE A 114 0.01 5.11 -24.13
CA PHE A 114 1.38 4.65 -23.93
C PHE A 114 1.47 3.84 -22.63
N ASP A 115 1.96 2.61 -22.73
CA ASP A 115 2.16 1.71 -21.59
C ASP A 115 3.58 1.90 -21.01
N ALA A 116 3.71 2.91 -20.15
CA ALA A 116 4.98 3.21 -19.47
C ALA A 116 5.48 2.03 -18.62
N THR A 117 4.58 1.20 -18.07
CA THR A 117 4.96 0.06 -17.24
C THR A 117 5.64 -1.02 -18.08
N ALA A 118 5.11 -1.31 -19.28
CA ALA A 118 5.71 -2.28 -20.19
C ALA A 118 7.12 -1.87 -20.63
N LEU A 119 7.34 -0.59 -20.98
CA LEU A 119 8.67 -0.09 -21.31
C LEU A 119 9.62 -0.22 -20.12
N THR A 120 9.18 0.23 -18.93
CA THR A 120 9.99 0.16 -17.72
C THR A 120 10.39 -1.28 -17.38
N ASP A 121 9.49 -2.24 -17.50
CA ASP A 121 9.78 -3.66 -17.22
C ASP A 121 10.83 -4.25 -18.19
N ASP A 122 10.74 -3.92 -19.48
CA ASP A 122 11.71 -4.36 -20.50
C ASP A 122 13.09 -3.74 -20.26
N LEU A 123 13.15 -2.42 -20.05
CA LEU A 123 14.40 -1.73 -19.74
C LEU A 123 15.01 -2.25 -18.43
N GLU A 124 14.21 -2.53 -17.41
CA GLU A 124 14.68 -3.04 -16.12
C GLU A 124 15.31 -4.44 -16.25
N LYS A 125 14.73 -5.30 -17.08
CA LYS A 125 15.27 -6.62 -17.40
C LYS A 125 16.64 -6.53 -18.09
N ASP A 126 16.81 -5.59 -19.01
CA ASP A 126 18.05 -5.38 -19.74
C ASP A 126 19.12 -4.71 -18.88
N ALA A 127 18.71 -3.75 -18.05
CA ALA A 127 19.55 -3.12 -17.05
C ALA A 127 20.18 -4.14 -16.10
N GLY A 128 19.45 -5.19 -15.71
CA GLY A 128 20.01 -6.26 -14.89
C GLY A 128 21.26 -6.90 -15.50
N ARG A 129 21.26 -7.13 -16.81
CA ARG A 129 22.40 -7.70 -17.55
C ARG A 129 23.52 -6.67 -17.73
N LEU A 130 23.17 -5.43 -18.06
CA LEU A 130 24.11 -4.33 -18.24
C LEU A 130 24.86 -4.00 -16.94
N LEU A 131 24.16 -3.99 -15.81
CA LEU A 131 24.70 -3.60 -14.49
C LEU A 131 25.91 -4.45 -14.06
N GLU A 132 25.88 -5.75 -14.36
CA GLU A 132 26.99 -6.68 -14.06
C GLU A 132 28.24 -6.39 -14.90
N TRP A 133 28.09 -5.72 -16.05
CA TRP A 133 29.13 -5.49 -17.03
C TRP A 133 29.68 -4.06 -17.08
N LEU A 134 29.03 -3.08 -16.43
CA LEU A 134 29.37 -1.66 -16.55
C LEU A 134 30.85 -1.35 -16.30
N GLU A 135 31.42 -1.82 -15.19
CA GLU A 135 32.82 -1.51 -14.84
C GLU A 135 33.83 -2.05 -15.86
N ARG A 136 33.50 -3.18 -16.49
CA ARG A 136 34.33 -3.81 -17.51
C ARG A 136 34.17 -3.15 -18.88
N ALA A 137 32.95 -2.78 -19.24
CA ALA A 137 32.63 -2.18 -20.53
C ALA A 137 33.06 -0.70 -20.61
N PHE A 138 32.95 0.05 -19.51
CA PHE A 138 33.23 1.49 -19.45
C PHE A 138 34.57 1.91 -20.10
N PRO A 139 35.74 1.33 -19.76
CA PRO A 139 37.01 1.73 -20.38
C PRO A 139 37.11 1.39 -21.88
N LEU A 140 36.29 0.44 -22.36
CA LEU A 140 36.31 -0.04 -23.74
C LEU A 140 35.38 0.76 -24.66
N VAL A 141 34.17 1.08 -24.18
CA VAL A 141 33.11 1.76 -24.96
C VAL A 141 33.47 3.22 -25.25
N LYS A 142 34.19 3.90 -24.33
CA LYS A 142 34.67 5.28 -24.49
C LYS A 142 33.57 6.31 -24.81
N GLN A 143 32.33 6.05 -24.39
CA GLN A 143 31.20 6.97 -24.51
C GLN A 143 30.63 7.24 -23.11
N PRO A 144 31.09 8.29 -22.41
CA PRO A 144 30.66 8.57 -21.04
C PRO A 144 29.19 8.97 -20.96
N ASP A 145 28.62 9.53 -22.03
CA ASP A 145 27.25 10.04 -22.07
C ASP A 145 26.23 9.06 -22.66
N VAL A 146 26.58 7.77 -22.85
CA VAL A 146 25.74 6.80 -23.57
C VAL A 146 24.34 6.66 -22.97
N PHE A 147 24.25 6.57 -21.64
CA PHE A 147 22.97 6.52 -20.93
C PHE A 147 22.25 7.86 -20.98
N ARG A 148 22.95 8.99 -20.90
CA ARG A 148 22.31 10.32 -20.99
C ARG A 148 21.66 10.53 -22.36
N ALA A 149 22.36 10.17 -23.44
CA ALA A 149 21.83 10.24 -24.79
C ALA A 149 20.59 9.33 -24.93
N SER A 150 20.68 8.11 -24.39
CA SER A 150 19.56 7.17 -24.38
C SER A 150 18.33 7.70 -23.62
N LEU A 151 18.50 8.35 -22.46
CA LEU A 151 17.38 8.97 -21.74
C LEU A 151 16.72 10.09 -22.55
N ALA A 152 17.51 10.92 -23.23
CA ALA A 152 16.99 11.96 -24.11
C ALA A 152 16.23 11.38 -25.31
N GLU A 153 16.66 10.23 -25.84
CA GLU A 153 15.95 9.51 -26.91
C GLU A 153 14.62 8.91 -26.43
N ILE A 154 14.59 8.33 -25.22
CA ILE A 154 13.34 7.84 -24.61
C ILE A 154 12.36 9.01 -24.42
N ASP A 155 12.83 10.11 -23.83
CA ASP A 155 12.01 11.31 -23.61
C ASP A 155 11.46 11.88 -24.93
N ALA A 156 12.30 11.99 -25.96
CA ALA A 156 11.86 12.42 -27.28
C ALA A 156 10.87 11.43 -27.94
N GLY A 157 11.11 10.13 -27.77
CA GLY A 157 10.24 9.05 -28.24
C GLY A 157 8.85 9.13 -27.62
N ILE A 158 8.76 9.31 -26.30
CA ILE A 158 7.47 9.47 -25.60
C ILE A 158 6.77 10.76 -26.06
N ARG A 159 7.48 11.88 -26.19
CA ARG A 159 6.91 13.15 -26.68
C ARG A 159 6.44 13.12 -28.13
N SER A 160 6.89 12.13 -28.91
CA SER A 160 6.44 11.98 -30.29
C SER A 160 5.04 11.36 -30.41
N TYR A 161 4.53 10.73 -29.33
CA TYR A 161 3.14 10.28 -29.28
C TYR A 161 2.17 11.47 -29.30
N PRO A 162 0.94 11.28 -29.81
CA PRO A 162 -0.10 12.29 -29.68
C PRO A 162 -0.38 12.66 -28.22
N ASP A 163 -0.71 13.93 -27.94
CA ASP A 163 -0.92 14.46 -26.58
C ASP A 163 -1.89 13.62 -25.71
N TRP A 164 -2.88 12.97 -26.32
CA TRP A 164 -3.86 12.13 -25.60
C TRP A 164 -3.35 10.73 -25.25
N MET A 165 -2.24 10.31 -25.87
CA MET A 165 -1.59 9.02 -25.66
C MET A 165 -0.38 9.13 -24.73
N GLN A 166 0.19 10.34 -24.60
CA GLN A 166 1.24 10.64 -23.63
C GLN A 166 0.72 10.45 -22.19
N PRO A 167 1.61 10.15 -21.22
CA PRO A 167 1.23 10.01 -19.82
C PRO A 167 0.51 11.26 -19.31
N PHE A 168 -0.73 11.10 -18.81
CA PHE A 168 -1.59 12.25 -18.55
C PHE A 168 -1.26 13.02 -17.26
N GLU A 169 -0.45 12.44 -16.35
CA GLU A 169 -0.05 13.07 -15.08
C GLU A 169 1.34 12.62 -14.56
N ASP A 170 1.80 11.40 -14.90
CA ASP A 170 3.05 10.82 -14.39
C ASP A 170 4.08 10.61 -15.50
N CYS A 171 5.32 11.07 -15.31
CA CYS A 171 6.42 10.71 -16.20
C CYS A 171 6.68 9.19 -16.19
N CYS A 172 7.30 8.68 -17.26
CA CYS A 172 7.80 7.30 -17.32
C CYS A 172 8.98 7.16 -16.35
N ALA A 173 8.70 6.69 -15.13
CA ALA A 173 9.73 6.39 -14.16
C ALA A 173 10.46 5.10 -14.53
N LEU A 174 11.79 5.19 -14.67
CA LEU A 174 12.64 4.01 -14.83
C LEU A 174 12.59 3.14 -13.59
N GLY A 175 12.89 1.85 -13.76
CA GLY A 175 13.07 0.93 -12.65
C GLY A 175 14.39 1.17 -11.89
N PRO A 176 14.56 0.52 -10.73
CA PRO A 176 15.73 0.71 -9.87
C PRO A 176 17.05 0.23 -10.49
N LEU A 177 17.07 -0.86 -11.28
CA LEU A 177 18.28 -1.35 -11.95
C LEU A 177 18.67 -0.43 -13.09
N ALA A 178 17.70 -0.03 -13.93
CA ALA A 178 17.92 0.91 -15.02
C ALA A 178 18.49 2.23 -14.50
N THR A 179 17.87 2.78 -13.45
CA THR A 179 18.36 3.96 -12.75
C THR A 179 19.78 3.74 -12.21
N THR A 180 20.06 2.61 -11.57
CA THR A 180 21.40 2.28 -11.06
C THR A 180 22.45 2.22 -12.17
N CYS A 181 22.10 1.71 -13.37
CA CYS A 181 23.00 1.71 -14.52
C CYS A 181 23.40 3.13 -14.95
N VAL A 182 22.41 4.01 -15.09
CA VAL A 182 22.63 5.45 -15.41
C VAL A 182 23.56 6.08 -14.37
N LEU A 183 23.25 5.91 -13.08
CA LEU A 183 24.02 6.50 -11.98
C LEU A 183 25.46 5.97 -11.92
N ARG A 184 25.66 4.65 -12.07
CA ARG A 184 26.99 4.03 -12.00
C ARG A 184 27.84 4.39 -13.21
N TRP A 185 27.25 4.41 -14.41
CA TRP A 185 27.98 4.83 -15.62
C TRP A 185 28.39 6.30 -15.53
N THR A 186 27.49 7.17 -15.08
CA THR A 186 27.78 8.59 -14.85
C THR A 186 28.91 8.76 -13.83
N TRP A 187 28.87 7.99 -12.73
CA TRP A 187 29.93 8.00 -11.71
C TRP A 187 31.29 7.56 -12.26
N LEU A 188 31.34 6.51 -13.10
CA LEU A 188 32.57 6.08 -13.77
C LEU A 188 33.11 7.17 -14.71
N GLY A 189 32.22 7.90 -15.40
CA GLY A 189 32.53 9.09 -16.20
C GLY A 189 33.24 10.21 -15.44
N LEU A 190 32.99 10.31 -14.14
CA LEU A 190 33.51 11.37 -13.29
C LEU A 190 34.75 10.95 -12.48
N ALA A 191 35.25 9.73 -12.63
CA ALA A 191 36.31 9.20 -11.77
C ALA A 191 37.59 10.05 -11.74
N ASP A 192 37.92 10.70 -12.86
CA ASP A 192 39.11 11.56 -13.01
C ASP A 192 38.84 13.05 -12.70
N GLU A 193 37.58 13.43 -12.46
CA GLU A 193 37.20 14.82 -12.20
C GLU A 193 37.57 15.26 -10.77
N PRO A 194 37.98 16.53 -10.58
CA PRO A 194 38.15 17.07 -9.25
C PRO A 194 36.79 17.16 -8.56
N SER A 195 36.61 16.33 -7.52
CA SER A 195 35.38 16.26 -6.72
C SER A 195 34.18 15.66 -7.46
N PRO A 196 34.18 14.33 -7.70
CA PRO A 196 33.15 13.66 -8.50
C PRO A 196 31.74 13.71 -7.87
N GLY A 197 31.64 13.84 -6.54
CA GLY A 197 30.36 13.89 -5.83
C GLY A 197 29.44 15.04 -6.29
N PRO A 198 29.85 16.31 -6.11
CA PRO A 198 29.10 17.46 -6.62
C PRO A 198 28.76 17.39 -8.11
N ARG A 199 29.68 16.90 -8.95
CA ARG A 199 29.44 16.72 -10.38
C ARG A 199 28.36 15.68 -10.68
N LEU A 200 28.34 14.59 -9.92
CA LEU A 200 27.26 13.61 -10.00
C LEU A 200 25.93 14.24 -9.58
N ALA A 201 25.92 15.06 -8.53
CA ALA A 201 24.71 15.75 -8.10
C ALA A 201 24.15 16.66 -9.20
N ASP A 202 25.03 17.48 -9.82
CA ASP A 202 24.65 18.35 -10.94
C ASP A 202 24.14 17.56 -12.15
N ALA A 203 24.76 16.42 -12.47
CA ALA A 203 24.33 15.58 -13.57
C ALA A 203 22.92 15.03 -13.32
N ILE A 204 22.65 14.51 -12.13
CA ILE A 204 21.32 13.98 -11.78
C ILE A 204 20.27 15.09 -11.77
N HIS A 205 20.61 16.25 -11.21
CA HIS A 205 19.70 17.39 -11.19
C HIS A 205 19.39 17.88 -12.61
N SER A 206 20.39 17.88 -13.51
CA SER A 206 20.16 18.18 -14.92
C SER A 206 19.24 17.18 -15.62
N PHE A 207 19.22 15.91 -15.21
CA PHE A 207 18.26 14.94 -15.74
C PHE A 207 16.84 15.27 -15.31
N GLU A 208 16.63 15.70 -14.06
CA GLU A 208 15.32 16.14 -13.56
C GLU A 208 14.82 17.41 -14.26
N ASP A 209 15.72 18.33 -14.63
CA ASP A 209 15.38 19.59 -15.31
C ASP A 209 15.19 19.45 -16.83
N GLU A 210 15.99 18.61 -17.48
CA GLU A 210 16.01 18.48 -18.95
C GLU A 210 15.00 17.46 -19.50
N LEU A 211 14.62 16.45 -18.70
CA LEU A 211 13.72 15.37 -19.11
C LEU A 211 12.31 15.63 -18.58
N GLU A 212 11.35 15.79 -19.50
CA GLU A 212 9.96 16.12 -19.17
C GLU A 212 9.10 14.86 -18.97
N GLN A 213 9.42 13.78 -19.70
CA GLN A 213 8.62 12.55 -19.78
C GLN A 213 9.30 11.36 -19.13
N VAL A 214 10.55 11.48 -18.68
CA VAL A 214 11.33 10.39 -18.08
C VAL A 214 11.83 10.82 -16.72
N ALA A 215 11.61 9.98 -15.71
CA ALA A 215 12.17 10.18 -14.38
C ALA A 215 13.04 9.00 -13.97
N LEU A 216 14.05 9.29 -13.17
CA LEU A 216 14.83 8.27 -12.47
C LEU A 216 14.06 7.77 -11.25
N ASP A 217 14.28 6.51 -10.87
CA ASP A 217 13.73 5.97 -9.63
C ASP A 217 14.31 6.70 -8.42
N THR A 218 13.47 7.47 -7.73
CA THR A 218 13.84 8.29 -6.57
C THR A 218 14.53 7.46 -5.49
N ASP A 219 14.05 6.24 -5.22
CA ASP A 219 14.60 5.38 -4.16
C ASP A 219 15.99 4.84 -4.53
N ALA A 220 16.22 4.48 -5.79
CA ALA A 220 17.51 4.05 -6.32
C ALA A 220 18.51 5.21 -6.32
N CYS A 221 18.10 6.40 -6.72
CA CYS A 221 18.91 7.63 -6.61
C CYS A 221 19.35 7.87 -5.17
N VAL A 222 18.41 7.92 -4.22
CA VAL A 222 18.71 8.13 -2.80
C VAL A 222 19.64 7.04 -2.28
N ARG A 223 19.39 5.77 -2.60
CA ARG A 223 20.19 4.63 -2.14
C ARG A 223 21.62 4.69 -2.66
N PHE A 224 21.79 4.93 -3.96
CA PHE A 224 23.10 4.99 -4.60
C PHE A 224 23.94 6.15 -4.03
N ILE A 225 23.37 7.36 -4.02
CA ILE A 225 24.08 8.55 -3.58
C ILE A 225 24.39 8.45 -2.07
N SER A 226 23.42 8.07 -1.25
CA SER A 226 23.59 7.99 0.21
C SER A 226 24.66 6.99 0.65
N GLN A 227 24.98 5.98 -0.16
CA GLN A 227 26.04 5.00 0.12
C GLN A 227 27.47 5.51 -0.14
N SER A 228 27.62 6.72 -0.70
CA SER A 228 28.92 7.32 -0.97
C SER A 228 29.78 7.46 0.31
N PRO A 229 31.12 7.31 0.23
CA PRO A 229 32.00 7.50 1.38
C PRO A 229 31.86 8.89 2.02
N ASP A 230 32.11 9.00 3.32
CA ASP A 230 31.94 10.27 4.07
C ASP A 230 32.71 11.46 3.48
N ALA A 231 33.89 11.21 2.88
CA ALA A 231 34.66 12.26 2.22
C ALA A 231 33.93 12.85 1.00
N VAL A 232 33.19 12.03 0.26
CA VAL A 232 32.39 12.44 -0.90
C VAL A 232 31.08 13.06 -0.41
N ALA A 233 30.39 12.41 0.53
CA ALA A 233 29.13 12.88 1.10
C ALA A 233 29.25 14.28 1.70
N ARG A 234 30.35 14.62 2.41
CA ARG A 234 30.58 15.99 2.90
C ARG A 234 30.65 17.03 1.79
N LYS A 235 31.24 16.68 0.64
CA LYS A 235 31.35 17.60 -0.50
C LYS A 235 29.99 17.79 -1.18
N ILE A 236 29.23 16.71 -1.35
CA ILE A 236 27.85 16.78 -1.87
C ILE A 236 26.98 17.61 -0.91
N LEU A 237 27.02 17.35 0.39
CA LEU A 237 26.25 18.10 1.37
C LEU A 237 26.59 19.60 1.38
N ALA A 238 27.87 19.96 1.19
CA ALA A 238 28.27 21.36 1.04
C ALA A 238 27.74 21.98 -0.26
N HIS A 239 27.71 21.20 -1.34
CA HIS A 239 27.21 21.60 -2.65
C HIS A 239 25.70 21.85 -2.65
N LEU A 240 24.92 20.98 -2.01
CA LEU A 240 23.46 21.09 -1.89
C LEU A 240 23.00 22.36 -1.12
N ARG A 241 23.92 23.11 -0.50
CA ARG A 241 23.59 24.40 0.14
C ARG A 241 23.48 25.57 -0.86
N GLY A 242 23.75 25.33 -2.15
CA GLY A 242 23.53 26.31 -3.21
C GLY A 242 22.05 26.61 -3.41
N ASP A 243 21.76 27.79 -3.97
CA ASP A 243 20.39 28.27 -4.20
C ASP A 243 19.62 27.38 -5.19
N ASP A 244 20.32 26.72 -6.12
CA ASP A 244 19.74 25.84 -7.15
C ASP A 244 18.95 24.66 -6.54
N TYR A 245 19.32 24.21 -5.34
CA TYR A 245 18.66 23.08 -4.66
C TYR A 245 17.59 23.52 -3.65
N ALA A 246 17.34 24.83 -3.49
CA ALA A 246 16.50 25.34 -2.39
C ALA A 246 15.05 24.80 -2.43
N GLU A 247 14.44 24.75 -3.62
CA GLU A 247 13.09 24.22 -3.82
C GLU A 247 13.04 22.71 -3.59
N ALA A 248 13.96 21.96 -4.21
CA ALA A 248 14.04 20.52 -4.03
C ALA A 248 14.29 20.13 -2.57
N LEU A 249 15.07 20.91 -1.81
CA LEU A 249 15.31 20.66 -0.39
C LEU A 249 14.12 21.00 0.51
N ALA A 250 13.19 21.83 0.06
CA ALA A 250 11.95 22.14 0.77
C ALA A 250 10.93 21.00 0.64
N ASP A 251 10.91 20.30 -0.49
CA ASP A 251 10.06 19.13 -0.71
C ASP A 251 10.64 17.85 -0.08
N ILE A 252 9.94 17.31 0.93
CA ILE A 252 10.32 16.08 1.63
C ILE A 252 10.37 14.83 0.72
N ARG A 253 9.71 14.88 -0.44
CA ARG A 253 9.66 13.76 -1.38
C ARG A 253 10.81 13.77 -2.38
N SER A 254 11.51 14.89 -2.55
CA SER A 254 12.58 14.99 -3.55
C SER A 254 13.78 14.11 -3.18
N VAL A 255 14.52 13.68 -4.22
CA VAL A 255 15.79 12.95 -4.07
C VAL A 255 16.75 13.75 -3.18
N TRP A 256 16.89 15.05 -3.44
CA TRP A 256 17.87 15.90 -2.77
C TRP A 256 17.58 16.11 -1.30
N HIS A 257 16.30 16.28 -0.94
CA HIS A 257 15.91 16.35 0.47
C HIS A 257 16.29 15.05 1.21
N ARG A 258 15.94 13.90 0.62
CA ARG A 258 16.19 12.58 1.21
C ARG A 258 17.67 12.25 1.31
N VAL A 259 18.47 12.60 0.29
CA VAL A 259 19.93 12.46 0.31
C VAL A 259 20.56 13.35 1.38
N ARG A 260 20.16 14.64 1.45
CA ARG A 260 20.63 15.55 2.51
C ARG A 260 20.33 14.95 3.88
N HIS A 261 19.10 14.49 4.09
CA HIS A 261 18.65 13.93 5.35
C HIS A 261 19.49 12.71 5.79
N GLU A 262 19.76 11.77 4.89
CA GLU A 262 20.63 10.60 5.18
C GLU A 262 22.09 10.99 5.47
N TYR A 263 22.63 11.97 4.75
CA TYR A 263 23.99 12.47 5.02
C TYR A 263 24.10 13.21 6.35
N GLU A 264 23.15 14.07 6.66
CA GLU A 264 23.11 14.76 7.95
C GLU A 264 23.00 13.74 9.08
N LYS A 265 22.12 12.74 8.96
CA LYS A 265 21.98 11.66 9.95
C LYS A 265 23.30 10.97 10.26
N ARG A 266 24.12 10.73 9.23
CA ARG A 266 25.40 10.01 9.36
C ARG A 266 26.55 10.92 9.81
N ILE A 267 26.60 12.16 9.35
CA ILE A 267 27.80 13.00 9.41
C ILE A 267 27.62 14.22 10.32
N ASP A 268 26.41 14.77 10.41
CA ASP A 268 26.08 15.95 11.22
C ASP A 268 24.74 15.75 11.94
N PRO A 269 24.73 15.03 13.07
CA PRO A 269 23.50 14.76 13.83
C PRO A 269 22.79 16.03 14.30
N THR A 270 23.50 17.15 14.43
CA THR A 270 22.88 18.43 14.84
C THR A 270 22.07 19.03 13.69
N ALA A 271 22.63 19.05 12.48
CA ALA A 271 21.90 19.45 11.28
C ALA A 271 20.70 18.54 11.03
N TYR A 272 20.87 17.23 11.21
CA TYR A 272 19.81 16.24 11.07
C TYR A 272 18.60 16.53 11.97
N LEU A 273 18.84 16.76 13.27
CA LEU A 273 17.76 17.09 14.21
C LEU A 273 17.08 18.41 13.86
N ARG A 274 17.82 19.41 13.37
CA ARG A 274 17.22 20.67 12.89
C ARG A 274 16.28 20.42 11.71
N THR A 275 16.73 19.67 10.70
CA THR A 275 15.89 19.31 9.54
C THR A 275 14.67 18.49 9.97
N CYS A 276 14.82 17.56 10.93
CA CYS A 276 13.68 16.86 11.51
C CYS A 276 12.66 17.85 12.11
N ALA A 277 13.12 18.83 12.89
CA ALA A 277 12.24 19.79 13.54
C ALA A 277 11.55 20.71 12.53
N GLU A 278 12.23 21.10 11.44
CA GLU A 278 11.70 21.94 10.36
C GLU A 278 10.57 21.22 9.58
N HIS A 279 10.73 19.93 9.31
CA HIS A 279 9.83 19.17 8.43
C HIS A 279 8.82 18.26 9.16
N LEU A 280 8.82 18.23 10.51
CA LEU A 280 7.91 17.43 11.32
C LEU A 280 6.42 17.65 10.99
N GLY A 281 6.04 18.88 10.63
CA GLY A 281 4.67 19.20 10.24
C GLY A 281 4.21 18.52 8.95
N GLY A 282 5.14 18.19 8.05
CA GLY A 282 4.85 17.52 6.78
C GLY A 282 4.95 15.99 6.84
N ASP A 283 5.76 15.45 7.76
CA ASP A 283 5.92 14.01 7.94
C ASP A 283 6.24 13.67 9.41
N TRP A 284 5.37 12.85 10.00
CA TRP A 284 5.46 12.47 11.41
C TRP A 284 6.73 11.65 11.73
N ARG A 285 7.34 11.00 10.74
CA ARG A 285 8.54 10.17 10.94
C ARG A 285 9.74 10.97 11.44
N TYR A 286 9.82 12.26 11.12
CA TYR A 286 10.83 13.18 11.67
C TYR A 286 10.69 13.38 13.19
N GLY A 287 9.55 13.01 13.78
CA GLY A 287 9.29 13.15 15.20
C GLY A 287 10.09 12.18 16.06
N GLU A 288 10.28 10.95 15.58
CA GLU A 288 10.98 9.89 16.32
C GLU A 288 12.40 10.26 16.76
N PRO A 289 13.29 10.74 15.87
CA PRO A 289 14.65 11.13 16.28
C PRO A 289 14.65 12.30 17.26
N LEU A 290 13.72 13.25 17.13
CA LEU A 290 13.59 14.40 18.02
C LEU A 290 13.19 13.96 19.44
N ILE A 291 12.21 13.06 19.53
CA ILE A 291 11.77 12.48 20.81
C ILE A 291 12.93 11.71 21.45
N ALA A 292 13.62 10.86 20.69
CA ALA A 292 14.73 10.04 21.18
C ALA A 292 15.91 10.90 21.69
N ASP A 293 16.26 11.96 20.97
CA ASP A 293 17.30 12.90 21.37
C ASP A 293 16.91 13.67 22.64
N SER A 294 15.69 14.22 22.71
CA SER A 294 15.22 14.92 23.92
C SER A 294 15.18 13.99 25.14
N LEU A 295 14.79 12.71 24.96
CA LEU A 295 14.84 11.71 26.03
C LEU A 295 16.27 11.41 26.48
N THR A 296 17.22 11.35 25.55
CA THR A 296 18.65 11.14 25.83
C THR A 296 19.25 12.32 26.60
N ARG A 297 18.81 13.54 26.30
CA ARG A 297 19.18 14.76 27.03
C ARG A 297 18.44 14.94 28.37
N GLU A 298 17.58 13.99 28.73
CA GLU A 298 16.66 14.05 29.88
C GLU A 298 15.72 15.27 29.87
N ASP A 299 15.58 15.95 28.72
CA ASP A 299 14.62 17.04 28.54
C ASP A 299 13.23 16.47 28.26
N LEU A 300 12.58 16.04 29.33
CA LEU A 300 11.20 15.53 29.28
C LEU A 300 10.22 16.58 28.76
N ALA A 301 10.55 17.88 28.90
CA ALA A 301 9.67 18.94 28.46
C ALA A 301 9.61 19.04 26.95
N GLU A 302 10.77 19.00 26.33
CA GLU A 302 10.93 18.99 24.89
C GLU A 302 10.46 17.67 24.28
N ALA A 303 10.78 16.53 24.91
CA ALA A 303 10.32 15.22 24.45
C ALA A 303 8.79 15.16 24.35
N GLU A 304 8.08 15.67 25.37
CA GLU A 304 6.61 15.70 25.35
C GLU A 304 6.06 16.58 24.23
N ARG A 305 6.68 17.75 24.00
CA ARG A 305 6.30 18.65 22.91
C ARG A 305 6.45 17.96 21.55
N PHE A 306 7.56 17.25 21.33
CA PHE A 306 7.76 16.53 20.08
C PHE A 306 6.76 15.39 19.90
N VAL A 307 6.42 14.63 20.96
CA VAL A 307 5.36 13.61 20.86
C VAL A 307 4.00 14.23 20.45
N GLU A 308 3.61 15.37 21.05
CA GLU A 308 2.37 16.08 20.73
C GLU A 308 2.33 16.52 19.25
N VAL A 309 3.42 17.13 18.75
CA VAL A 309 3.50 17.57 17.35
C VAL A 309 3.57 16.38 16.39
N THR A 310 4.27 15.31 16.76
CA THR A 310 4.39 14.08 15.96
C THR A 310 3.02 13.42 15.77
N LEU A 311 2.26 13.28 16.87
CA LEU A 311 0.90 12.73 16.78
C LEU A 311 -0.03 13.66 16.02
N SER A 312 0.11 14.98 16.15
CA SER A 312 -0.69 15.94 15.38
C SER A 312 -0.42 15.82 13.88
N SER A 313 0.86 15.70 13.48
CA SER A 313 1.28 15.45 12.10
C SER A 313 0.74 14.11 11.57
N LEU A 314 0.89 13.04 12.35
CA LEU A 314 0.38 11.70 12.02
C LEU A 314 -1.16 11.68 11.85
N LEU A 315 -1.88 12.42 12.71
CA LEU A 315 -3.33 12.54 12.66
C LEU A 315 -3.81 13.58 11.63
N ARG A 316 -2.89 14.30 10.97
CA ARG A 316 -3.17 15.42 10.07
C ARG A 316 -4.08 16.47 10.73
N ALA A 317 -3.88 16.68 12.04
CA ALA A 317 -4.62 17.66 12.81
C ALA A 317 -4.20 19.08 12.43
N ASP A 318 -5.11 20.04 12.63
CA ASP A 318 -4.79 21.46 12.46
C ASP A 318 -3.64 21.85 13.41
N PRO A 319 -2.54 22.44 12.91
CA PRO A 319 -1.46 22.92 13.75
C PRO A 319 -1.89 23.95 14.82
N GLU A 320 -2.97 24.70 14.57
CA GLU A 320 -3.51 25.68 15.52
C GLU A 320 -4.32 25.02 16.65
N GLU A 321 -4.83 23.81 16.44
CA GLU A 321 -5.63 23.04 17.40
C GLU A 321 -5.10 21.61 17.55
N PRO A 322 -3.91 21.43 18.18
CA PRO A 322 -3.29 20.12 18.30
C PRO A 322 -4.15 19.18 19.14
N TRP A 323 -4.27 17.95 18.67
CA TRP A 323 -5.02 16.92 19.37
C TRP A 323 -4.32 16.53 20.68
N ARG A 324 -5.11 16.39 21.75
CA ARG A 324 -4.62 15.91 23.05
C ARG A 324 -5.47 14.76 23.57
N PRO A 325 -4.84 13.75 24.20
CA PRO A 325 -5.53 12.53 24.60
C PRO A 325 -6.59 12.77 25.67
N GLU A 326 -6.45 13.81 26.50
CA GLU A 326 -7.44 14.18 27.51
C GLU A 326 -8.54 15.15 27.02
N LEU A 327 -8.51 15.58 25.77
CA LEU A 327 -9.51 16.50 25.19
C LEU A 327 -10.48 15.80 24.24
N GLY A 328 -10.05 14.74 23.58
CA GLY A 328 -10.92 13.96 22.69
C GLY A 328 -10.33 12.61 22.32
N LEU A 329 -11.18 11.71 21.84
CA LEU A 329 -10.73 10.44 21.29
C LEU A 329 -9.91 10.64 20.02
N LEU A 330 -8.97 9.74 19.77
CA LEU A 330 -8.23 9.69 18.51
C LEU A 330 -9.20 9.81 17.32
N PRO A 331 -9.01 10.74 16.39
CA PRO A 331 -9.90 10.88 15.23
C PRO A 331 -10.01 9.56 14.45
N GLU A 332 -11.23 9.20 14.03
CA GLU A 332 -11.42 8.16 13.03
C GLU A 332 -10.96 8.72 11.69
N SER A 333 -9.92 8.13 11.09
CA SER A 333 -9.49 8.56 9.77
C SER A 333 -10.54 8.09 8.75
N PRO A 334 -11.14 8.99 7.95
CA PRO A 334 -12.05 8.59 6.88
C PRO A 334 -11.32 7.85 5.74
N TYR A 335 -9.97 7.92 5.73
CA TYR A 335 -9.10 7.20 4.79
C TYR A 335 -8.52 5.95 5.47
N CYS A 336 -8.37 4.87 4.71
CA CYS A 336 -7.59 3.72 5.14
C CYS A 336 -6.20 4.20 5.57
N ARG A 337 -5.89 4.11 6.87
CA ARG A 337 -4.53 4.41 7.37
C ARG A 337 -3.57 3.39 6.78
N PHE A 338 -2.38 3.85 6.41
CA PHE A 338 -1.32 2.91 6.02
C PHE A 338 -0.97 2.01 7.21
N PRO A 339 -0.56 0.74 7.01
CA PRO A 339 -0.22 -0.17 8.10
C PRO A 339 0.80 0.44 9.09
N GLU A 340 1.81 1.14 8.57
CA GLU A 340 2.85 1.82 9.35
C GLU A 340 2.26 2.89 10.31
N GLU A 341 1.30 3.69 9.84
CA GLU A 341 0.63 4.71 10.66
C GLU A 341 -0.17 4.06 11.80
N SER A 342 -0.81 2.91 11.53
CA SER A 342 -1.58 2.18 12.54
C SER A 342 -0.69 1.60 13.63
N GLU A 343 0.52 1.16 13.29
CA GLU A 343 1.50 0.65 14.27
C GLU A 343 2.18 1.78 15.06
N ALA A 344 2.33 2.96 14.46
CA ALA A 344 2.99 4.11 15.09
C ALA A 344 2.17 4.71 16.26
N ILE A 345 0.85 4.79 16.13
CA ILE A 345 -0.04 5.40 17.15
C ILE A 345 0.12 4.79 18.54
N PRO A 346 -0.06 3.47 18.76
CA PRO A 346 0.05 2.89 20.09
C PRO A 346 1.47 3.07 20.68
N ARG A 347 2.52 3.02 19.85
CA ARG A 347 3.91 3.27 20.25
C ARG A 347 4.12 4.70 20.73
N LEU A 348 3.66 5.70 19.98
CA LEU A 348 3.76 7.11 20.34
C LEU A 348 2.95 7.44 21.60
N LEU A 349 1.75 6.88 21.75
CA LEU A 349 0.95 7.04 22.97
C LEU A 349 1.62 6.42 24.20
N ALA A 350 2.29 5.27 24.04
CA ALA A 350 3.03 4.62 25.13
C ALA A 350 4.25 5.47 25.55
N GLN A 351 4.94 6.08 24.59
CA GLN A 351 6.01 7.04 24.87
C GLN A 351 5.47 8.29 25.59
N TRP A 352 4.33 8.82 25.13
CA TRP A 352 3.69 9.97 25.77
C TRP A 352 3.29 9.66 27.22
N GLU A 353 2.70 8.49 27.46
CA GLU A 353 2.36 8.00 28.80
C GLU A 353 3.59 7.97 29.72
N ALA A 354 4.70 7.40 29.25
CA ALA A 354 5.93 7.31 30.02
C ALA A 354 6.52 8.69 30.35
N ILE A 355 6.55 9.60 29.37
CA ILE A 355 7.02 10.98 29.55
C ILE A 355 6.11 11.74 30.53
N ALA A 356 4.80 11.69 30.31
CA ALA A 356 3.80 12.35 31.17
C ALA A 356 3.89 11.85 32.62
N THR A 357 4.09 10.54 32.82
CA THR A 357 4.29 9.93 34.14
C THR A 357 5.53 10.50 34.82
N LYS A 358 6.69 10.52 34.15
CA LYS A 358 7.94 11.08 34.70
C LYS A 358 7.81 12.57 35.05
N ARG A 359 6.97 13.32 34.33
CA ARG A 359 6.68 14.73 34.58
C ARG A 359 5.60 14.99 35.63
N GLY A 360 4.99 13.94 36.22
CA GLY A 360 3.88 14.09 37.16
C GLY A 360 2.56 14.53 36.51
N ARG A 361 2.41 14.42 35.19
CA ARG A 361 1.18 14.74 34.44
C ARG A 361 0.24 13.53 34.42
N THR A 362 -0.24 13.13 35.60
CA THR A 362 -1.04 11.90 35.81
C THR A 362 -2.28 11.84 34.93
N LYS A 363 -3.03 12.95 34.82
CA LYS A 363 -4.21 13.06 33.94
C LYS A 363 -3.89 12.67 32.49
N ARG A 364 -2.76 13.14 31.96
CA ARG A 364 -2.35 12.90 30.58
C ARG A 364 -1.85 11.47 30.39
N ALA A 365 -1.07 10.95 31.34
CA ALA A 365 -0.63 9.56 31.32
C ALA A 365 -1.82 8.58 31.30
N ALA A 366 -2.81 8.79 32.18
CA ALA A 366 -4.04 8.00 32.20
C ALA A 366 -4.82 8.12 30.87
N ALA A 367 -4.87 9.31 30.28
CA ALA A 367 -5.54 9.51 29.00
C ALA A 367 -4.83 8.78 27.86
N CYS A 368 -3.50 8.85 27.76
CA CYS A 368 -2.74 8.09 26.75
C CYS A 368 -3.00 6.59 26.86
N ARG A 369 -3.03 6.04 28.08
CA ARG A 369 -3.32 4.63 28.33
C ARG A 369 -4.72 4.24 27.85
N LEU A 370 -5.72 5.03 28.20
CA LEU A 370 -7.10 4.82 27.76
C LEU A 370 -7.20 4.87 26.22
N GLN A 371 -6.57 5.86 25.58
CA GLN A 371 -6.59 5.99 24.12
C GLN A 371 -5.98 4.78 23.41
N ARG A 372 -4.89 4.21 23.96
CA ARG A 372 -4.29 2.98 23.43
C ARG A 372 -5.25 1.80 23.51
N ALA A 373 -5.86 1.58 24.67
CA ALA A 373 -6.81 0.49 24.84
C ALA A 373 -8.02 0.63 23.91
N LEU A 374 -8.56 1.85 23.77
CA LEU A 374 -9.64 2.15 22.83
C LEU A 374 -9.22 1.97 21.36
N HIS A 375 -7.95 2.20 21.03
CA HIS A 375 -7.42 1.99 19.68
C HIS A 375 -7.24 0.51 19.36
N GLU A 376 -6.72 -0.27 20.31
CA GLU A 376 -6.47 -1.71 20.15
C GLU A 376 -7.77 -2.54 20.16
N HIS A 377 -8.74 -2.13 20.98
CA HIS A 377 -9.96 -2.90 21.23
C HIS A 377 -11.24 -2.03 21.20
N PRO A 378 -11.49 -1.25 20.12
CA PRO A 378 -12.60 -0.29 20.07
C PRO A 378 -13.98 -0.92 20.26
N HIS A 379 -14.12 -2.18 19.87
CA HIS A 379 -15.37 -2.92 19.90
C HIS A 379 -15.50 -3.88 21.09
N ASP A 380 -14.48 -4.02 21.94
CA ASP A 380 -14.53 -4.88 23.13
C ASP A 380 -15.11 -4.13 24.34
N TRP A 381 -16.43 -3.94 24.35
CA TRP A 381 -17.08 -3.09 25.36
C TRP A 381 -16.75 -3.44 26.82
N PRO A 382 -16.69 -4.72 27.24
CA PRO A 382 -16.29 -5.08 28.60
C PRO A 382 -14.91 -4.53 28.95
N LEU A 383 -13.92 -4.74 28.09
CA LEU A 383 -12.56 -4.25 28.29
C LEU A 383 -12.52 -2.72 28.30
N VAL A 384 -13.17 -2.08 27.34
CA VAL A 384 -13.27 -0.61 27.28
C VAL A 384 -13.87 -0.03 28.57
N LEU A 385 -14.95 -0.62 29.09
CA LEU A 385 -15.57 -0.16 30.33
C LEU A 385 -14.67 -0.38 31.55
N GLU A 386 -13.89 -1.48 31.57
CA GLU A 386 -12.86 -1.70 32.59
C GLU A 386 -11.75 -0.65 32.51
N ASP A 387 -11.32 -0.26 31.32
CA ASP A 387 -10.31 0.79 31.10
C ASP A 387 -10.83 2.18 31.52
N PHE A 388 -12.10 2.50 31.25
CA PHE A 388 -12.72 3.70 31.81
C PHE A 388 -12.78 3.68 33.34
N ALA A 389 -13.01 2.51 33.95
CA ALA A 389 -12.94 2.37 35.40
C ALA A 389 -11.50 2.49 35.93
N ALA A 390 -10.51 2.00 35.19
CA ALA A 390 -9.09 2.13 35.50
C ALA A 390 -8.60 3.57 35.41
N PHE A 391 -9.06 4.32 34.41
CA PHE A 391 -8.71 5.73 34.19
C PHE A 391 -8.89 6.58 35.46
N HIS A 392 -9.98 6.38 36.21
CA HIS A 392 -10.20 7.07 37.49
C HIS A 392 -9.19 6.67 38.57
N ARG A 393 -8.84 5.38 38.67
CA ARG A 393 -7.84 4.88 39.63
C ARG A 393 -6.45 5.43 39.32
N ASP A 394 -6.18 5.70 38.05
CA ASP A 394 -4.89 6.17 37.55
C ASP A 394 -4.70 7.70 37.62
N GLY A 395 -5.61 8.41 38.29
CA GLY A 395 -5.54 9.87 38.46
C GLY A 395 -6.19 10.67 37.33
N GLY A 396 -7.00 10.02 36.49
CA GLY A 396 -7.83 10.66 35.48
C GLY A 396 -8.96 11.50 36.09
N ALA A 397 -9.17 12.70 35.54
CA ALA A 397 -10.20 13.62 36.03
C ALA A 397 -11.61 13.15 35.63
N PRO A 398 -12.62 13.18 36.53
CA PRO A 398 -13.97 12.70 36.20
C PRO A 398 -14.64 13.39 35.01
N ALA A 399 -14.45 14.70 34.87
CA ALA A 399 -14.98 15.46 33.74
C ALA A 399 -14.42 14.97 32.39
N VAL A 400 -13.13 14.60 32.34
CA VAL A 400 -12.51 14.06 31.12
C VAL A 400 -12.99 12.64 30.83
N ALA A 401 -13.10 11.80 31.86
CA ALA A 401 -13.67 10.46 31.67
C ALA A 401 -15.09 10.53 31.10
N GLY A 402 -15.90 11.47 31.60
CA GLY A 402 -17.26 11.70 31.10
C GLY A 402 -17.30 12.11 29.63
N GLU A 403 -16.45 13.07 29.24
CA GLU A 403 -16.35 13.56 27.87
C GLU A 403 -15.86 12.46 26.89
N LEU A 404 -14.75 11.80 27.22
CA LEU A 404 -14.20 10.72 26.39
C LEU A 404 -15.16 9.54 26.28
N PHE A 405 -15.89 9.22 27.36
CA PHE A 405 -16.90 8.18 27.34
C PHE A 405 -18.08 8.55 26.43
N ALA A 406 -18.54 9.80 26.47
CA ALA A 406 -19.61 10.26 25.60
C ALA A 406 -19.22 10.12 24.12
N GLN A 407 -18.00 10.53 23.76
CA GLN A 407 -17.44 10.36 22.41
C GLN A 407 -17.33 8.88 22.01
N TRP A 408 -16.85 8.01 22.91
CA TRP A 408 -16.72 6.57 22.62
C TRP A 408 -18.09 5.93 22.41
N ARG A 409 -19.05 6.23 23.27
CA ARG A 409 -20.43 5.74 23.17
C ARG A 409 -21.07 6.15 21.85
N GLU A 410 -20.87 7.38 21.40
CA GLU A 410 -21.37 7.84 20.10
C GLU A 410 -20.76 7.06 18.93
N ARG A 411 -19.46 6.77 18.98
CA ARG A 411 -18.78 5.91 17.99
C ARG A 411 -19.29 4.47 18.03
N ALA A 412 -19.49 3.90 19.22
CA ALA A 412 -20.04 2.56 19.38
C ALA A 412 -21.47 2.46 18.80
N VAL A 413 -22.29 3.50 18.96
CA VAL A 413 -23.61 3.61 18.34
C VAL A 413 -23.49 3.74 16.82
N ALA A 414 -22.60 4.59 16.32
CA ALA A 414 -22.38 4.79 14.88
C ALA A 414 -21.89 3.50 14.18
N ALA A 415 -21.00 2.74 14.82
CA ALA A 415 -20.52 1.44 14.32
C ALA A 415 -21.64 0.38 14.23
N CYS A 416 -22.72 0.55 15.00
CA CYS A 416 -23.91 -0.30 14.93
C CYS A 416 -24.95 0.18 13.90
N ALA A 417 -24.83 1.42 13.41
CA ALA A 417 -25.73 1.98 12.41
C ALA A 417 -25.42 1.41 11.02
N HIS A 418 -26.45 1.20 10.21
CA HIS A 418 -26.27 0.89 8.78
C HIS A 418 -26.36 2.18 7.96
N TYR A 419 -25.70 2.21 6.79
CA TYR A 419 -25.66 3.37 5.88
C TYR A 419 -27.06 3.93 5.55
N ASP A 420 -28.11 3.10 5.58
CA ASP A 420 -29.49 3.47 5.25
C ASP A 420 -30.36 3.89 6.45
N THR A 421 -29.81 3.92 7.66
CA THR A 421 -30.58 4.36 8.84
C THR A 421 -30.73 5.88 8.80
N PRO A 422 -31.94 6.46 8.93
CA PRO A 422 -32.11 7.91 8.98
C PRO A 422 -31.26 8.52 10.09
N LYS A 423 -30.85 9.79 9.94
CA LYS A 423 -30.11 10.59 10.94
C LYS A 423 -30.89 10.69 12.27
N GLN A 424 -30.93 9.60 13.02
CA GLN A 424 -31.42 9.59 14.38
C GLN A 424 -30.35 10.16 15.27
N LYS A 425 -30.79 10.84 16.32
CA LYS A 425 -29.84 11.22 17.35
C LYS A 425 -29.36 9.93 18.03
N PRO A 426 -28.06 9.81 18.34
CA PRO A 426 -27.52 8.62 18.99
C PRO A 426 -28.30 8.20 20.24
N GLU A 427 -28.76 9.20 21.01
CA GLU A 427 -29.56 9.06 22.25
C GLU A 427 -30.91 8.33 22.08
N ASP A 428 -31.45 8.28 20.86
CA ASP A 428 -32.73 7.61 20.59
C ASP A 428 -32.57 6.10 20.35
N THR A 429 -31.33 5.60 20.23
CA THR A 429 -31.06 4.19 19.91
C THR A 429 -31.07 3.29 21.14
N TRP A 430 -31.51 2.04 20.98
CA TRP A 430 -31.43 1.04 22.06
C TRP A 430 -29.97 0.72 22.43
N VAL A 431 -29.04 0.82 21.47
CA VAL A 431 -27.59 0.62 21.66
C VAL A 431 -27.03 1.64 22.63
N TYR A 432 -27.40 2.92 22.49
CA TYR A 432 -26.99 3.98 23.41
C TYR A 432 -27.43 3.66 24.85
N SER A 433 -28.71 3.32 25.02
CA SER A 433 -29.26 2.99 26.34
C SER A 433 -28.65 1.70 26.93
N LEU A 434 -28.26 0.75 26.07
CA LEU A 434 -27.58 -0.48 26.50
C LEU A 434 -26.17 -0.19 27.05
N VAL A 435 -25.41 0.69 26.38
CA VAL A 435 -24.07 1.10 26.85
C VAL A 435 -24.15 1.73 28.25
N GLU A 436 -25.12 2.62 28.47
CA GLU A 436 -25.39 3.21 29.80
C GLU A 436 -25.77 2.16 30.84
N ALA A 437 -26.71 1.27 30.50
CA ALA A 437 -27.14 0.18 31.38
C ALA A 437 -26.02 -0.80 31.72
N ARG A 438 -25.08 -1.04 30.80
CA ARG A 438 -23.93 -1.91 31.04
C ARG A 438 -22.87 -1.25 31.93
N ARG A 439 -22.72 0.08 31.84
CA ARG A 439 -21.79 0.86 32.66
C ARG A 439 -22.28 1.03 34.09
N ASP A 440 -23.53 1.41 34.27
CA ASP A 440 -24.16 1.58 35.59
C ASP A 440 -25.56 0.93 35.61
N PRO A 441 -25.62 -0.38 35.88
CA PRO A 441 -26.88 -1.13 35.86
C PRO A 441 -27.88 -0.62 36.91
N ALA A 442 -27.41 -0.17 38.07
CA ALA A 442 -28.26 0.25 39.17
C ALA A 442 -29.13 1.45 38.80
N SER A 443 -28.59 2.38 38.00
CA SER A 443 -29.30 3.59 37.60
C SER A 443 -30.00 3.47 36.23
N HIS A 444 -29.48 2.65 35.32
CA HIS A 444 -29.88 2.69 33.89
C HIS A 444 -30.62 1.45 33.38
N GLN A 445 -30.61 0.32 34.09
CA GLN A 445 -31.23 -0.93 33.61
C GLN A 445 -32.75 -0.79 33.38
N ALA A 446 -33.46 -0.15 34.31
CA ALA A 446 -34.91 0.05 34.19
C ALA A 446 -35.26 0.97 33.01
N ARG A 447 -34.50 2.05 32.84
CA ARG A 447 -34.67 3.00 31.73
C ARG A 447 -34.38 2.35 30.37
N PHE A 448 -33.35 1.52 30.28
CA PHE A 448 -33.06 0.75 29.06
C PHE A 448 -34.23 -0.15 28.67
N LEU A 449 -34.81 -0.86 29.65
CA LEU A 449 -35.94 -1.75 29.40
C LEU A 449 -37.19 -0.97 28.93
N GLU A 450 -37.51 0.13 29.60
CA GLU A 450 -38.65 0.99 29.26
C GLU A 450 -38.49 1.57 27.84
N HIS A 451 -37.32 2.15 27.55
CA HIS A 451 -36.99 2.71 26.24
C HIS A 451 -37.08 1.67 25.13
N THR A 452 -36.44 0.51 25.32
CA THR A 452 -36.40 -0.55 24.30
C THR A 452 -37.78 -1.14 24.06
N ARG A 453 -38.62 -1.26 25.09
CA ARG A 453 -40.01 -1.71 24.92
C ARG A 453 -40.86 -0.71 24.15
N ALA A 454 -40.82 0.57 24.52
CA ALA A 454 -41.53 1.60 23.78
C ALA A 454 -41.09 1.62 22.30
N TRP A 455 -39.80 1.42 22.04
CA TRP A 455 -39.28 1.31 20.67
C TRP A 455 -39.77 0.06 19.93
N LEU A 456 -39.84 -1.11 20.60
CA LEU A 456 -40.41 -2.33 20.05
C LEU A 456 -41.91 -2.20 19.77
N ASP A 457 -42.67 -1.56 20.67
CA ASP A 457 -44.10 -1.30 20.50
C ASP A 457 -44.34 -0.39 19.28
N CYS A 458 -43.54 0.67 19.10
CA CYS A 458 -43.57 1.49 17.89
C CYS A 458 -43.29 0.69 16.60
N CYS A 459 -42.34 -0.26 16.65
CA CYS A 459 -42.09 -1.16 15.53
C CYS A 459 -43.27 -2.10 15.26
N LEU A 460 -43.97 -2.55 16.31
CA LEU A 460 -45.13 -3.43 16.18
C LEU A 460 -46.35 -2.68 15.62
N GLU A 461 -46.60 -1.46 16.07
CA GLU A 461 -47.79 -0.67 15.71
C GLU A 461 -47.69 -0.01 14.33
N SER A 462 -46.47 0.24 13.81
CA SER A 462 -46.26 1.00 12.58
C SER A 462 -45.30 0.33 11.59
N ALA A 463 -45.85 -0.15 10.47
CA ALA A 463 -45.06 -0.69 9.36
C ALA A 463 -44.06 0.33 8.78
N ALA A 464 -44.41 1.62 8.78
CA ALA A 464 -43.52 2.69 8.32
C ALA A 464 -42.35 2.94 9.29
N PHE A 465 -42.59 2.81 10.60
CA PHE A 465 -41.53 2.90 11.60
C PHE A 465 -40.62 1.66 11.49
N PHE A 466 -41.20 0.46 11.48
CA PHE A 466 -40.48 -0.79 11.25
C PHE A 466 -39.60 -0.74 9.98
N GLY A 467 -40.15 -0.29 8.85
CA GLY A 467 -39.41 -0.19 7.59
C GLY A 467 -38.17 0.70 7.64
N LYS A 468 -38.13 1.69 8.54
CA LYS A 468 -36.94 2.54 8.76
C LYS A 468 -35.94 1.95 9.76
N HIS A 469 -36.36 0.96 10.55
CA HIS A 469 -35.68 0.49 11.76
C HIS A 469 -35.33 -0.99 11.76
N TRP A 470 -35.71 -1.73 10.71
CA TRP A 470 -35.60 -3.17 10.69
C TRP A 470 -34.16 -3.69 10.83
N HIS A 471 -33.14 -2.94 10.36
CA HIS A 471 -31.73 -3.30 10.57
C HIS A 471 -31.33 -3.26 12.05
N ALA A 472 -31.75 -2.21 12.78
CA ALA A 472 -31.51 -2.12 14.22
C ALA A 472 -32.27 -3.22 14.99
N LEU A 473 -33.46 -3.61 14.51
CA LEU A 473 -34.22 -4.74 15.07
C LEU A 473 -33.54 -6.08 14.77
N ALA A 474 -32.97 -6.24 13.57
CA ALA A 474 -32.23 -7.43 13.19
C ALA A 474 -30.98 -7.61 14.06
N LEU A 475 -30.25 -6.52 14.30
CA LEU A 475 -29.12 -6.50 15.22
C LEU A 475 -29.54 -6.88 16.64
N LEU A 476 -30.61 -6.29 17.17
CA LEU A 476 -31.13 -6.63 18.50
C LEU A 476 -31.52 -8.12 18.57
N THR A 477 -32.23 -8.62 17.56
CA THR A 477 -32.67 -10.03 17.48
C THR A 477 -31.48 -11.00 17.51
N ARG A 478 -30.34 -10.61 16.90
CA ARG A 478 -29.10 -11.41 16.88
C ARG A 478 -28.30 -11.34 18.17
N ALA A 479 -28.33 -10.20 18.85
CA ALA A 479 -27.57 -10.00 20.07
C ALA A 479 -28.30 -10.53 21.32
N LEU A 480 -29.62 -10.70 21.25
CA LEU A 480 -30.41 -11.23 22.37
C LEU A 480 -30.03 -12.69 22.71
N PRO A 481 -30.09 -13.10 23.99
CA PRO A 481 -29.72 -14.46 24.41
C PRO A 481 -30.47 -15.59 23.69
N GLN A 482 -31.71 -15.34 23.25
CA GLN A 482 -32.53 -16.29 22.48
C GLN A 482 -32.12 -16.46 21.01
N ALA A 483 -31.09 -15.75 20.51
CA ALA A 483 -30.69 -15.79 19.10
C ALA A 483 -30.32 -17.20 18.61
N ALA A 484 -29.72 -18.04 19.47
CA ALA A 484 -29.43 -19.43 19.14
C ALA A 484 -30.71 -20.22 18.81
N THR A 485 -31.76 -20.05 19.62
CA THR A 485 -33.07 -20.67 19.38
C THR A 485 -33.70 -20.17 18.08
N VAL A 486 -33.58 -18.87 17.78
CA VAL A 486 -34.07 -18.28 16.51
C VAL A 486 -33.35 -18.90 15.32
N LYS A 487 -32.03 -19.07 15.40
CA LYS A 487 -31.22 -19.69 14.34
C LYS A 487 -31.61 -21.15 14.10
N ASP A 488 -31.84 -21.92 15.15
CA ASP A 488 -32.19 -23.33 15.05
C ASP A 488 -33.62 -23.53 14.52
N GLN A 489 -34.55 -22.66 14.91
CA GLN A 489 -35.96 -22.75 14.47
C GLN A 489 -36.17 -22.19 13.06
N TRP A 490 -35.48 -21.10 12.70
CA TRP A 490 -35.66 -20.38 11.43
C TRP A 490 -34.30 -20.04 10.78
N PRO A 491 -33.61 -21.07 10.24
CA PRO A 491 -32.25 -20.92 9.73
C PRO A 491 -32.15 -19.98 8.52
N THR A 492 -33.16 -19.97 7.63
CA THR A 492 -33.15 -19.09 6.46
C THR A 492 -33.40 -17.64 6.88
N PHE A 493 -34.34 -17.43 7.80
CA PHE A 493 -34.58 -16.11 8.39
C PHE A 493 -33.32 -15.54 9.06
N ASN A 494 -32.64 -16.35 9.87
CA ASN A 494 -31.39 -15.94 10.50
C ASN A 494 -30.30 -15.61 9.46
N LEU A 495 -30.14 -16.42 8.42
CA LEU A 495 -29.07 -16.25 7.43
C LEU A 495 -29.29 -15.10 6.44
N HIS A 496 -30.54 -14.74 6.13
CA HIS A 496 -30.82 -13.81 5.03
C HIS A 496 -31.56 -12.53 5.44
N VAL A 497 -32.25 -12.53 6.57
CA VAL A 497 -32.93 -11.33 7.08
C VAL A 497 -32.14 -10.72 8.23
N LEU A 498 -31.65 -11.54 9.16
CA LEU A 498 -30.90 -11.03 10.31
C LEU A 498 -29.43 -10.71 9.98
N MET A 499 -28.87 -11.36 8.96
CA MET A 499 -27.49 -11.17 8.49
C MET A 499 -27.48 -10.37 7.17
N PRO A 500 -27.31 -9.03 7.22
CA PRO A 500 -27.17 -8.23 6.00
C PRO A 500 -25.84 -8.51 5.29
N ALA A 501 -25.77 -8.17 3.99
CA ALA A 501 -24.60 -8.41 3.14
C ALA A 501 -23.36 -7.60 3.57
N THR A 502 -23.56 -6.45 4.23
CA THR A 502 -22.51 -5.66 4.88
C THR A 502 -22.33 -6.16 6.31
N GLY A 503 -21.29 -6.97 6.54
CA GLY A 503 -21.06 -7.63 7.82
C GLY A 503 -20.69 -6.64 8.92
N LEU A 504 -21.39 -6.72 10.06
CA LEU A 504 -20.95 -6.13 11.32
C LEU A 504 -19.69 -6.86 11.81
N GLU A 505 -18.75 -6.13 12.42
CA GLU A 505 -17.56 -6.75 13.00
C GLU A 505 -17.96 -7.82 14.05
N PRO A 506 -17.39 -9.04 13.99
CA PRO A 506 -17.75 -10.12 14.90
C PRO A 506 -17.61 -9.76 16.39
N LYS A 507 -16.58 -8.99 16.74
CA LYS A 507 -16.31 -8.59 18.13
C LYS A 507 -17.37 -7.63 18.66
N LEU A 508 -17.83 -6.69 17.84
CA LEU A 508 -18.92 -5.77 18.19
C LEU A 508 -20.22 -6.52 18.49
N LEU A 509 -20.57 -7.52 17.67
CA LEU A 509 -21.73 -8.37 17.95
C LEU A 509 -21.58 -9.17 19.26
N ALA A 510 -20.39 -9.70 19.52
CA ALA A 510 -20.10 -10.43 20.75
C ALA A 510 -20.28 -9.53 21.97
N SER A 511 -19.76 -8.30 21.94
CA SER A 511 -19.90 -7.33 23.04
C SER A 511 -21.33 -6.86 23.25
N LEU A 512 -22.12 -6.66 22.19
CA LEU A 512 -23.57 -6.42 22.30
C LEU A 512 -24.29 -7.58 22.99
N SER A 513 -23.96 -8.81 22.58
CA SER A 513 -24.58 -10.02 23.13
C SER A 513 -24.24 -10.22 24.60
N GLU A 514 -22.97 -10.00 24.97
CA GLU A 514 -22.53 -10.05 26.35
C GLU A 514 -23.20 -8.97 27.19
N ALA A 515 -23.28 -7.73 26.70
CA ALA A 515 -23.93 -6.64 27.41
C ALA A 515 -25.42 -6.94 27.69
N LEU A 516 -26.13 -7.53 26.72
CA LEU A 516 -27.52 -7.96 26.90
C LEU A 516 -27.64 -9.15 27.87
N ALA A 517 -26.73 -10.12 27.80
CA ALA A 517 -26.70 -11.26 28.72
C ALA A 517 -26.40 -10.81 30.16
N PHE A 518 -25.51 -9.84 30.33
CA PHE A 518 -25.14 -9.26 31.62
C PHE A 518 -26.34 -8.63 32.35
N LEU A 519 -27.28 -8.03 31.61
CA LEU A 519 -28.51 -7.47 32.17
C LEU A 519 -29.55 -8.54 32.61
N GLY A 520 -29.28 -9.83 32.35
CA GLY A 520 -30.03 -10.96 32.87
C GLY A 520 -31.52 -10.96 32.50
N ASP A 521 -32.39 -11.23 33.47
CA ASP A 521 -33.85 -11.37 33.29
C ASP A 521 -34.53 -10.18 32.60
N VAL A 522 -33.91 -9.00 32.59
CA VAL A 522 -34.42 -7.83 31.89
C VAL A 522 -34.47 -8.05 30.38
N THR A 523 -33.47 -8.69 29.79
CA THR A 523 -33.43 -8.93 28.34
C THR A 523 -34.30 -10.09 27.90
N ALA A 524 -34.56 -11.06 28.79
CA ALA A 524 -35.54 -12.12 28.56
C ALA A 524 -36.98 -11.59 28.35
N ARG A 525 -37.25 -10.35 28.77
CA ARG A 525 -38.55 -9.68 28.60
C ARG A 525 -38.68 -8.90 27.28
N LEU A 526 -37.67 -8.93 26.42
CA LEU A 526 -37.67 -8.35 25.09
C LEU A 526 -37.95 -9.45 24.07
N ASP A 527 -39.04 -9.32 23.30
CA ASP A 527 -39.40 -10.27 22.25
C ASP A 527 -39.62 -9.55 20.91
N PRO A 528 -38.64 -9.61 19.97
CA PRO A 528 -38.79 -8.99 18.67
C PRO A 528 -39.60 -9.85 17.67
N LEU A 529 -39.89 -11.12 17.97
CA LEU A 529 -40.55 -12.02 17.01
C LEU A 529 -41.97 -11.61 16.60
N PRO A 530 -42.83 -11.06 17.48
CA PRO A 530 -44.14 -10.55 17.08
C PRO A 530 -44.04 -9.50 15.98
N ILE A 531 -43.03 -8.62 16.03
CA ILE A 531 -42.80 -7.57 15.03
C ILE A 531 -42.42 -8.20 13.69
N TRP A 532 -41.49 -9.17 13.69
CA TRP A 532 -41.11 -9.89 12.47
C TRP A 532 -42.29 -10.64 11.85
N ARG A 533 -43.12 -11.28 12.68
CA ARG A 533 -44.33 -11.97 12.21
C ARG A 533 -45.31 -11.01 11.56
N GLU A 534 -45.49 -9.83 12.12
CA GLU A 534 -46.41 -8.83 11.57
C GLU A 534 -45.87 -8.22 10.28
N HIS A 535 -44.64 -7.71 10.28
CA HIS A 535 -44.18 -6.78 9.24
C HIS A 535 -43.17 -7.33 8.23
N LEU A 536 -42.56 -8.51 8.42
CA LEU A 536 -41.51 -9.01 7.52
C LEU A 536 -41.93 -9.05 6.04
N HIS A 537 -43.21 -9.31 5.77
CA HIS A 537 -43.77 -9.36 4.42
C HIS A 537 -43.67 -8.03 3.65
N THR A 538 -43.50 -6.91 4.35
CA THR A 538 -43.34 -5.57 3.76
C THR A 538 -41.94 -5.33 3.19
N LEU A 539 -40.94 -6.06 3.67
CA LEU A 539 -39.54 -5.92 3.26
C LEU A 539 -39.13 -6.88 2.13
N VAL A 540 -39.96 -7.88 1.81
CA VAL A 540 -39.62 -8.88 0.78
C VAL A 540 -39.39 -8.16 -0.56
N PRO A 541 -38.16 -8.22 -1.13
CA PRO A 541 -37.85 -7.52 -2.36
C PRO A 541 -38.74 -7.96 -3.53
N SER A 542 -39.25 -6.99 -4.28
CA SER A 542 -40.09 -7.28 -5.45
C SER A 542 -39.24 -7.89 -6.58
N PRO A 543 -39.64 -9.01 -7.19
CA PRO A 543 -38.98 -9.58 -8.37
C PRO A 543 -38.93 -8.60 -9.54
N GLY A 544 -39.81 -7.60 -9.58
CA GLY A 544 -39.83 -6.56 -10.61
C GLY A 544 -38.56 -5.69 -10.64
N ALA A 545 -37.91 -5.50 -9.49
CA ALA A 545 -36.74 -4.65 -9.33
C ALA A 545 -35.39 -5.38 -9.57
N ALA A 546 -35.41 -6.70 -9.82
CA ALA A 546 -34.20 -7.49 -10.00
C ALA A 546 -33.57 -7.27 -11.39
N GLY A 547 -32.34 -6.76 -11.43
CA GLY A 547 -31.52 -6.66 -12.64
C GLY A 547 -31.04 -8.04 -13.14
N GLY A 548 -30.90 -8.19 -14.46
CA GLY A 548 -30.24 -9.38 -15.06
C GLY A 548 -30.96 -10.72 -14.90
N SER A 549 -32.25 -10.75 -14.53
CA SER A 549 -33.01 -11.99 -14.24
C SER A 549 -32.49 -12.82 -13.05
N CYS A 550 -31.74 -12.20 -12.13
CA CYS A 550 -31.28 -12.85 -10.90
C CYS A 550 -32.34 -12.71 -9.78
N TYR A 551 -33.01 -13.81 -9.42
CA TYR A 551 -34.11 -13.80 -8.43
C TYR A 551 -33.77 -14.45 -7.09
N ARG A 552 -32.47 -14.70 -6.85
CA ARG A 552 -32.00 -15.45 -5.69
C ARG A 552 -32.33 -14.77 -4.38
N GLU A 553 -32.17 -13.46 -4.31
CA GLU A 553 -32.50 -12.67 -3.13
C GLU A 553 -34.00 -12.65 -2.83
N PRO A 554 -34.90 -12.27 -3.77
CA PRO A 554 -36.35 -12.42 -3.56
C PRO A 554 -36.78 -13.82 -3.13
N ALA A 555 -36.19 -14.87 -3.71
CA ALA A 555 -36.47 -16.26 -3.35
C ALA A 555 -36.06 -16.59 -1.90
N ARG A 556 -34.87 -16.17 -1.47
CA ARG A 556 -34.37 -16.35 -0.10
C ARG A 556 -35.22 -15.61 0.93
N TRP A 557 -35.61 -14.37 0.63
CA TRP A 557 -36.52 -13.58 1.48
C TRP A 557 -37.91 -14.22 1.60
N MET A 558 -38.44 -14.80 0.52
CA MET A 558 -39.69 -15.56 0.58
C MET A 558 -39.57 -16.82 1.43
N LYS A 559 -38.45 -17.55 1.34
CA LYS A 559 -38.21 -18.71 2.19
C LYS A 559 -38.13 -18.30 3.67
N ALA A 560 -37.43 -17.21 4.00
CA ALA A 560 -37.41 -16.63 5.34
C ALA A 560 -38.82 -16.22 5.83
N LEU A 561 -39.63 -15.60 4.98
CA LEU A 561 -41.02 -15.26 5.33
C LEU A 561 -41.87 -16.51 5.62
N SER A 562 -41.68 -17.60 4.87
CA SER A 562 -42.40 -18.86 5.08
C SER A 562 -42.08 -19.51 6.43
N GLU A 563 -40.87 -19.32 6.95
CA GLU A 563 -40.42 -19.82 8.25
C GLU A 563 -41.10 -19.06 9.40
N ILE A 564 -41.23 -17.74 9.27
CA ILE A 564 -41.72 -16.86 10.34
C ILE A 564 -43.25 -16.70 10.32
N ASN A 565 -43.86 -16.54 9.14
CA ASN A 565 -45.30 -16.32 8.98
C ASN A 565 -45.84 -16.94 7.68
N ALA A 566 -46.36 -18.17 7.78
CA ALA A 566 -46.95 -18.90 6.67
C ALA A 566 -48.18 -18.20 6.03
N ALA A 567 -48.96 -17.46 6.82
CA ALA A 567 -50.15 -16.76 6.31
C ALA A 567 -49.76 -15.57 5.42
N SER A 568 -48.81 -14.74 5.87
CA SER A 568 -48.27 -13.63 5.07
C SER A 568 -47.49 -14.12 3.86
N TYR A 569 -46.74 -15.22 4.00
CA TYR A 569 -46.12 -15.92 2.87
C TYR A 569 -47.14 -16.29 1.79
N GLY A 570 -48.25 -16.93 2.18
CA GLY A 570 -49.31 -17.33 1.25
C GLY A 570 -49.91 -16.16 0.49
N LYS A 571 -50.12 -15.02 1.16
CA LYS A 571 -50.61 -13.78 0.53
C LYS A 571 -49.62 -13.23 -0.51
N VAL A 572 -48.33 -13.12 -0.15
CA VAL A 572 -47.29 -12.61 -1.07
C VAL A 572 -47.10 -13.56 -2.26
N LEU A 573 -47.10 -14.88 -2.02
CA LEU A 573 -47.00 -15.90 -3.07
C LEU A 573 -48.19 -15.83 -4.05
N ALA A 574 -49.42 -15.70 -3.57
CA ALA A 574 -50.61 -15.58 -4.43
C ALA A 574 -50.54 -14.34 -5.34
N ARG A 575 -50.05 -13.22 -4.79
CA ARG A 575 -49.78 -12.00 -5.57
C ARG A 575 -48.71 -12.25 -6.64
N TRP A 576 -47.56 -12.82 -6.27
CA TRP A 576 -46.48 -13.11 -7.22
C TRP A 576 -46.89 -14.10 -8.31
N LYS A 577 -47.72 -15.11 -8.00
CA LYS A 577 -48.26 -16.05 -9.00
C LYS A 577 -49.12 -15.35 -10.05
N THR A 578 -49.70 -14.20 -9.71
CA THR A 578 -50.48 -13.38 -10.64
C THR A 578 -49.60 -12.41 -11.43
N GLU A 579 -48.77 -11.62 -10.73
CA GLU A 579 -47.96 -10.53 -11.29
C GLU A 579 -46.75 -11.04 -12.10
N PHE A 580 -46.09 -12.09 -11.63
CA PHE A 580 -44.83 -12.60 -12.20
C PHE A 580 -44.97 -13.99 -12.83
N LYS A 581 -46.20 -14.38 -13.22
CA LYS A 581 -46.53 -15.71 -13.75
C LYS A 581 -45.60 -16.22 -14.87
N ARG A 582 -45.04 -15.31 -15.69
CA ARG A 582 -44.17 -15.64 -16.83
C ARG A 582 -42.67 -15.68 -16.49
N ARG A 583 -42.25 -15.29 -15.28
CA ARG A 583 -40.83 -15.24 -14.88
C ARG A 583 -40.34 -16.62 -14.44
N ARG A 584 -40.05 -17.50 -15.41
CA ARG A 584 -39.63 -18.90 -15.17
C ARG A 584 -38.43 -19.02 -14.22
N ASN A 585 -37.43 -18.14 -14.36
CA ASN A 585 -36.24 -18.17 -13.52
C ASN A 585 -36.55 -17.82 -12.05
N LEU A 586 -37.56 -16.98 -11.77
CA LEU A 586 -38.01 -16.70 -10.40
C LEU A 586 -38.53 -17.99 -9.76
N TRP A 587 -39.39 -18.73 -10.46
CA TRP A 587 -39.98 -19.97 -9.95
C TRP A 587 -38.94 -21.07 -9.75
N ALA A 588 -37.97 -21.16 -10.67
CA ALA A 588 -36.84 -22.07 -10.54
C ALA A 588 -35.97 -21.75 -9.31
N GLU A 589 -35.67 -20.47 -9.06
CA GLU A 589 -34.93 -20.03 -7.86
C GLU A 589 -35.73 -20.25 -6.57
N MET A 590 -37.04 -19.99 -6.57
CA MET A 590 -37.87 -20.29 -5.40
C MET A 590 -37.92 -21.80 -5.11
N ALA A 591 -37.92 -22.64 -6.14
CA ALA A 591 -37.87 -24.10 -5.99
C ALA A 591 -36.51 -24.57 -5.47
N SER A 592 -35.41 -23.98 -5.96
CA SER A 592 -34.04 -24.33 -5.52
C SER A 592 -33.80 -24.03 -4.04
N VAL A 593 -34.46 -23.00 -3.48
CA VAL A 593 -34.42 -22.68 -2.04
C VAL A 593 -35.54 -23.35 -1.23
N HIS A 594 -36.29 -24.29 -1.82
CA HIS A 594 -37.33 -25.08 -1.16
C HIS A 594 -38.45 -24.21 -0.52
N CYS A 595 -38.95 -23.21 -1.25
CA CYS A 595 -40.15 -22.46 -0.88
C CYS A 595 -41.41 -23.36 -0.87
N PRO A 596 -42.22 -23.37 0.20
CA PRO A 596 -43.43 -24.22 0.27
C PRO A 596 -44.54 -23.85 -0.74
N GLY A 597 -45.23 -24.83 -1.34
CA GLY A 597 -46.45 -24.57 -2.12
C GLY A 597 -46.25 -23.94 -3.51
N LEU A 598 -45.07 -24.14 -4.11
CA LEU A 598 -44.78 -23.75 -5.49
C LEU A 598 -45.56 -24.60 -6.51
#